data_AF-A0A451CZV4-F1
#
_entry.id   AF-A0A451CZV4-F1
#
_cell.length_a   1.000
_cell.length_b   1.000
_cell.length_c   1.000
_cell.angle_alpha   90.00
_cell.angle_beta   90.00
_cell.angle_gamma   90.00
#
_symmetry.space_group_name_H-M   'P 1'
#
loop_
_entity.id
_entity.type
_entity.pdbx_description
1 polymer ?
#
loop_
_entity_poly.entity_id
_entity_poly.type
_entity_poly.pdbx_seq_one_letter_code
_entity_poly.pdbx_strand_id
1 'polypeptide(L)'
;MENNESKESTSNFFDRDGTINIDHGYISDSKNFEFIDGAIEAMRELITMGFILVLITNQSGIGRGIFSENQFIQLTHWMSSFLRKHHIHLTAVYFCPHHPNAVIEKLRQSCDCRKPKPGMLFSAQKRLHINMLNSYMIGDKVEDMQAAKAAGIGTKILIQNQNIINSTNAKKIADWILDGLKDLPLLIKQSKKQL
;
A
#
# COMPACT_ATOMS: atom_id res chain seq x y z
N MET A 1 -20.69 33.03 7.72
CA MET A 1 -20.18 31.75 8.26
C MET A 1 -19.87 30.90 7.04
N GLU A 2 -18.62 30.92 6.59
CA GLU A 2 -18.20 30.05 5.48
C GLU A 2 -18.12 28.62 6.00
N ASN A 3 -18.93 27.73 5.41
CA ASN A 3 -18.85 26.30 5.64
C ASN A 3 -17.48 25.82 5.16
N ASN A 4 -16.53 25.71 6.09
CA ASN A 4 -15.25 25.03 5.87
C ASN A 4 -15.52 23.51 5.91
N GLU A 5 -16.20 22.99 4.89
CA GLU A 5 -16.17 21.55 4.63
C GLU A 5 -14.72 21.21 4.28
N SER A 6 -14.06 20.46 5.17
CA SER A 6 -12.71 19.95 4.92
C SER A 6 -12.74 19.12 3.64
N LYS A 7 -12.12 19.61 2.56
CA LYS A 7 -12.06 18.91 1.28
C LYS A 7 -11.46 17.51 1.48
N GLU A 8 -12.23 16.47 1.19
CA GLU A 8 -11.77 15.09 1.28
C GLU A 8 -10.64 14.82 0.28
N SER A 9 -9.60 14.10 0.72
CA SER A 9 -8.49 13.69 -0.14
C SER A 9 -8.79 12.35 -0.81
N THR A 10 -8.36 12.15 -2.05
CA THR A 10 -8.36 10.83 -2.69
C THR A 10 -6.96 10.21 -2.60
N SER A 11 -6.89 8.93 -2.28
CA SER A 11 -5.63 8.24 -1.99
C SER A 11 -5.34 7.13 -3.00
N ASN A 12 -4.05 6.94 -3.30
CA ASN A 12 -3.54 5.65 -3.74
C ASN A 12 -2.89 4.98 -2.52
N PHE A 13 -3.51 3.90 -2.05
CA PHE A 13 -2.96 3.03 -1.01
C PHE A 13 -2.10 1.96 -1.65
N PHE A 14 -0.88 1.77 -1.15
CA PHE A 14 0.05 0.77 -1.68
C PHE A 14 0.39 -0.27 -0.62
N ASP A 15 0.50 -1.54 -1.01
CA ASP A 15 1.44 -2.43 -0.30
C ASP A 15 2.89 -2.06 -0.65
N ARG A 16 3.83 -2.59 0.12
CA ARG A 16 5.26 -2.34 -0.04
C ARG A 16 5.91 -3.42 -0.90
N ASP A 17 6.06 -4.60 -0.32
CA ASP A 17 6.75 -5.74 -0.93
C ASP A 17 5.86 -6.39 -2.00
N GLY A 18 6.37 -6.50 -3.22
CA GLY A 18 5.63 -6.98 -4.40
C GLY A 18 4.90 -5.89 -5.18
N THR A 19 4.86 -4.65 -4.65
CA THR A 19 4.14 -3.52 -5.27
C THR A 19 5.05 -2.31 -5.54
N ILE A 20 5.76 -1.81 -4.52
CA ILE A 20 6.75 -0.73 -4.66
C ILE A 20 8.14 -1.31 -4.86
N ASN A 21 8.49 -2.35 -4.11
CA ASN A 21 9.75 -3.07 -4.23
C ASN A 21 9.54 -4.53 -4.60
N ILE A 22 10.57 -5.15 -5.16
CA ILE A 22 10.61 -6.59 -5.40
C ILE A 22 10.53 -7.31 -4.04
N ASP A 23 9.66 -8.31 -3.91
CA ASP A 23 9.53 -9.12 -2.68
C ASP A 23 10.60 -10.23 -2.67
N HIS A 24 11.77 -9.94 -2.12
CA HIS A 24 12.82 -10.94 -1.85
C HIS A 24 12.59 -11.71 -0.53
N GLY A 25 11.47 -11.47 0.15
CA GLY A 25 11.17 -12.02 1.46
C GLY A 25 11.86 -11.25 2.60
N TYR A 26 11.05 -10.71 3.51
CA TYR A 26 11.51 -10.10 4.78
C TYR A 26 12.59 -9.01 4.62
N ILE A 27 12.41 -8.11 3.65
CA ILE A 27 13.35 -7.02 3.40
C ILE A 27 13.37 -6.03 4.58
N SER A 28 14.55 -5.91 5.20
CA SER A 28 14.81 -5.03 6.34
C SER A 28 16.10 -4.19 6.21
N ASP A 29 16.82 -4.29 5.09
CA ASP A 29 18.01 -3.48 4.77
C ASP A 29 17.83 -2.85 3.39
N SER A 30 18.17 -1.57 3.30
CA SER A 30 18.22 -0.78 2.06
C SER A 30 19.03 -1.41 0.93
N LYS A 31 20.07 -2.20 1.26
CA LYS A 31 20.91 -2.89 0.27
C LYS A 31 20.15 -3.96 -0.52
N ASN A 32 19.08 -4.50 0.08
CA ASN A 32 18.22 -5.51 -0.52
C ASN A 32 16.88 -4.92 -0.98
N PHE A 33 16.75 -3.59 -0.98
CA PHE A 33 15.55 -2.91 -1.41
C PHE A 33 15.69 -2.47 -2.86
N GLU A 34 15.04 -3.19 -3.76
CA GLU A 34 15.01 -2.89 -5.18
C GLU A 34 13.61 -2.39 -5.57
N PHE A 35 13.53 -1.16 -6.09
CA PHE A 35 12.27 -0.62 -6.60
C PHE A 35 11.84 -1.39 -7.85
N ILE A 36 10.54 -1.66 -7.97
CA ILE A 36 9.97 -2.23 -9.19
C ILE A 36 10.09 -1.19 -10.32
N ASP A 37 10.43 -1.67 -11.52
CA ASP A 37 10.53 -0.84 -12.72
C ASP A 37 9.27 0.01 -12.95
N GLY A 38 9.47 1.32 -13.12
CA GLY A 38 8.39 2.28 -13.34
C GLY A 38 7.61 2.69 -12.09
N ALA A 39 7.91 2.14 -10.91
CA ALA A 39 7.23 2.51 -9.66
C ALA A 39 7.43 3.99 -9.30
N ILE A 40 8.66 4.50 -9.45
CA ILE A 40 9.01 5.89 -9.13
C ILE A 40 8.25 6.85 -10.05
N GLU A 41 8.28 6.60 -11.35
CA GLU A 41 7.61 7.41 -12.36
C GLU A 41 6.09 7.42 -12.13
N ALA A 42 5.51 6.25 -11.87
CA ALA A 42 4.09 6.12 -11.61
C ALA A 42 3.65 6.87 -10.34
N MET A 43 4.35 6.67 -9.22
CA MET A 43 4.04 7.37 -7.96
C MET A 43 4.15 8.88 -8.11
N ARG A 44 5.16 9.37 -8.81
CA ARG A 44 5.32 10.81 -9.09
C ARG A 44 4.14 11.35 -9.89
N GLU A 45 3.69 10.63 -10.91
CA GLU A 45 2.55 11.03 -11.73
C GLU A 45 1.22 10.97 -10.97
N LEU A 46 1.05 10.02 -10.05
CA LEU A 46 -0.15 9.99 -9.20
C LEU A 46 -0.24 11.23 -8.29
N ILE A 47 0.90 11.75 -7.82
CA ILE A 47 0.95 13.01 -7.07
C ILE A 47 0.57 14.19 -7.99
N THR A 48 1.08 14.26 -9.23
CA THR A 48 0.70 15.35 -10.17
C THR A 48 -0.79 15.31 -10.52
N MET A 49 -1.40 14.12 -10.48
CA MET A 49 -2.84 13.90 -10.63
C MET A 49 -3.68 14.27 -9.41
N GLY A 50 -3.05 14.76 -8.33
CA GLY A 50 -3.73 15.25 -7.12
C GLY A 50 -4.04 14.19 -6.07
N PHE A 51 -3.48 12.98 -6.20
CA PHE A 51 -3.64 11.96 -5.16
C PHE A 51 -2.62 12.12 -4.04
N ILE A 52 -3.04 11.78 -2.83
CA ILE A 52 -2.11 11.47 -1.75
C ILE A 52 -1.66 10.01 -1.85
N LEU A 53 -0.43 9.71 -1.41
CA LEU A 53 0.10 8.35 -1.42
C LEU A 53 0.22 7.85 0.03
N VAL A 54 -0.34 6.68 0.31
CA VAL A 54 -0.34 6.08 1.65
C VAL A 54 0.17 4.66 1.57
N LEU A 55 1.21 4.33 2.34
CA LEU A 55 1.71 2.96 2.44
C LEU A 55 0.96 2.19 3.51
N ILE A 56 0.49 0.99 3.19
CA ILE A 56 -0.25 0.09 4.07
C ILE A 56 0.33 -1.33 3.97
N THR A 57 1.20 -1.71 4.91
CA THR A 57 2.01 -2.94 4.74
C THR A 57 1.94 -3.91 5.93
N ASN A 58 1.84 -5.21 5.64
CA ASN A 58 1.94 -6.26 6.65
C ASN A 58 3.42 -6.61 6.87
N GLN A 59 3.95 -6.42 8.09
CA GLN A 59 5.37 -6.64 8.42
C GLN A 59 5.53 -7.70 9.51
N SER A 60 4.97 -8.89 9.28
CA SER A 60 5.05 -10.00 10.25
C SER A 60 6.45 -10.54 10.49
N GLY A 61 7.46 -10.15 9.70
CA GLY A 61 8.85 -10.45 10.01
C GLY A 61 9.27 -9.96 11.39
N ILE A 62 8.65 -8.88 11.87
CA ILE A 62 8.84 -8.35 13.23
C ILE A 62 8.32 -9.35 14.26
N GLY A 63 7.04 -9.74 14.20
CA GLY A 63 6.47 -10.74 15.11
C GLY A 63 7.17 -12.10 15.05
N ARG A 64 7.74 -12.46 13.90
CA ARG A 64 8.50 -13.70 13.69
C ARG A 64 9.96 -13.61 14.16
N GLY A 65 10.43 -12.46 14.63
CA GLY A 65 11.81 -12.28 15.11
C GLY A 65 12.87 -12.27 14.00
N ILE A 66 12.48 -12.06 12.74
CA ILE A 66 13.38 -12.06 11.58
C ILE A 66 14.13 -10.73 11.49
N PHE A 67 13.46 -9.63 11.80
CA PHE A 67 14.05 -8.31 11.97
C PHE A 67 13.28 -7.53 13.02
N SER A 68 13.92 -6.52 13.62
CA SER A 68 13.33 -5.66 14.63
C SER A 68 12.44 -4.57 14.01
N GLU A 69 11.52 -4.04 14.81
CA GLU A 69 10.74 -2.85 14.45
C GLU A 69 11.63 -1.65 14.14
N ASN A 70 12.75 -1.49 14.86
CA ASN A 70 13.72 -0.43 14.58
C ASN A 70 14.36 -0.56 13.19
N GLN A 71 14.71 -1.78 12.76
CA GLN A 71 15.21 -2.01 11.40
C GLN A 71 14.16 -1.65 10.35
N PHE A 72 12.88 -2.00 10.58
CA PHE A 72 11.78 -1.58 9.71
C PHE A 72 11.65 -0.04 9.64
N ILE A 73 11.72 0.64 10.78
CA ILE A 73 11.65 2.11 10.85
C ILE A 73 12.82 2.75 10.10
N GLN A 74 14.05 2.25 10.30
CA GLN A 74 15.24 2.73 9.61
C GLN A 74 15.12 2.55 8.09
N LEU A 75 14.68 1.38 7.63
CA LEU A 75 14.42 1.12 6.21
C LEU A 75 13.33 2.06 5.66
N THR A 76 12.26 2.27 6.42
CA THR A 76 11.15 3.15 6.02
C THR A 76 11.60 4.60 5.90
N HIS A 77 12.47 5.08 6.81
CA HIS A 77 13.08 6.40 6.74
C HIS A 77 13.99 6.55 5.53
N TRP A 78 14.82 5.54 5.26
CA TRP A 78 15.67 5.52 4.06
C TRP A 78 14.82 5.59 2.79
N MET A 79 13.80 4.73 2.67
CA MET A 79 12.90 4.68 1.51
C MET A 79 12.18 6.02 1.33
N SER A 80 11.64 6.60 2.41
CA SER A 80 10.98 7.91 2.36
C SER A 80 11.96 9.02 1.95
N SER A 81 13.21 8.95 2.37
CA SER A 81 14.25 9.91 1.98
C SER A 81 14.66 9.76 0.52
N PHE A 82 14.73 8.52 0.03
CA PHE A 82 14.96 8.23 -1.38
C PHE A 82 13.82 8.82 -2.21
N LEU A 83 12.57 8.48 -1.91
CA LEU A 83 11.38 8.98 -2.62
C LEU A 83 11.31 10.52 -2.65
N ARG A 84 11.65 11.20 -1.55
CA ARG A 84 11.69 12.67 -1.51
C ARG A 84 12.68 13.28 -2.49
N LYS A 85 13.84 12.65 -2.73
CA LYS A 85 14.81 13.10 -3.76
C LYS A 85 14.22 13.03 -5.17
N HIS A 86 13.20 12.20 -5.38
CA HIS A 86 12.43 12.09 -6.62
C HIS A 86 11.11 12.87 -6.59
N HIS A 87 10.97 13.81 -5.65
CA HIS A 87 9.76 14.63 -5.44
C HIS A 87 8.50 13.83 -5.07
N ILE A 88 8.67 12.61 -4.57
CA ILE A 88 7.57 11.75 -4.13
C ILE A 88 7.46 11.84 -2.60
N HIS A 89 6.27 12.18 -2.13
CA HIS A 89 5.98 12.32 -0.71
C HIS A 89 4.91 11.29 -0.30
N LEU A 90 5.30 10.33 0.54
CA LEU A 90 4.32 9.48 1.22
C LEU A 90 3.65 10.32 2.32
N THR A 91 2.34 10.48 2.22
CA THR A 91 1.54 11.24 3.19
C THR A 91 1.48 10.53 4.53
N ALA A 92 1.43 9.20 4.51
CA ALA A 92 1.53 8.38 5.72
C ALA A 92 2.03 6.97 5.40
N VAL A 93 2.60 6.33 6.42
CA VAL A 93 2.96 4.92 6.42
C VAL A 93 2.25 4.26 7.59
N TYR A 94 1.51 3.20 7.32
CA TYR A 94 0.92 2.30 8.31
C TYR A 94 1.48 0.90 8.09
N PHE A 95 1.81 0.22 9.18
CA PHE A 95 2.28 -1.14 9.13
C PHE A 95 1.69 -1.99 10.25
N CYS A 96 1.58 -3.30 10.01
CA CYS A 96 1.17 -4.27 11.02
C CYS A 96 2.32 -5.24 11.37
N PRO A 97 2.87 -5.20 12.59
CA PRO A 97 3.91 -6.14 13.03
C PRO A 97 3.35 -7.49 13.55
N HIS A 98 2.05 -7.55 13.81
CA HIS A 98 1.39 -8.68 14.49
C HIS A 98 1.26 -9.93 13.62
N HIS A 99 1.25 -11.09 14.27
CA HIS A 99 0.94 -12.38 13.65
C HIS A 99 0.40 -13.37 14.71
N PRO A 100 -0.64 -14.19 14.45
CA PRO A 100 -1.20 -15.13 15.44
C PRO A 100 -0.17 -16.13 15.98
N ASN A 101 0.81 -16.50 15.15
CA ASN A 101 1.91 -17.40 15.48
C ASN A 101 3.25 -16.67 15.69
N ALA A 102 3.23 -15.40 16.09
CA ALA A 102 4.46 -14.66 16.39
C ALA A 102 5.23 -15.30 17.55
N VAL A 103 6.57 -15.27 17.49
CA VAL A 103 7.44 -15.74 18.58
C VAL A 103 7.59 -14.68 19.68
N ILE A 104 7.45 -13.41 19.31
CA ILE A 104 7.43 -12.29 20.26
C ILE A 104 6.04 -12.22 20.88
N GLU A 105 5.93 -12.49 22.18
CA GLU A 105 4.65 -12.63 22.90
C GLU A 105 3.71 -11.43 22.69
N LYS A 106 4.22 -10.19 22.85
CA LYS A 106 3.42 -8.96 22.65
C LYS A 106 2.85 -8.81 21.23
N LEU A 107 3.45 -9.47 20.24
CA LEU A 107 3.02 -9.42 18.83
C LEU A 107 2.18 -10.64 18.41
N ARG A 108 2.04 -11.63 19.31
CA ARG A 108 1.31 -12.88 19.10
C ARG A 108 -0.17 -12.70 19.36
N GLN A 109 -0.86 -12.10 18.41
CA GLN A 109 -2.28 -11.79 18.54
C GLN A 109 -2.98 -11.71 17.19
N SER A 110 -4.29 -11.95 17.22
CA SER A 110 -5.21 -11.45 16.21
C SER A 110 -5.42 -9.96 16.47
N CYS A 111 -5.13 -9.11 15.47
CA CYS A 111 -5.29 -7.67 15.54
C CYS A 111 -6.25 -7.20 14.45
N ASP A 112 -6.62 -5.91 14.44
CA ASP A 112 -7.48 -5.34 13.38
C ASP A 112 -6.69 -4.68 12.24
N CYS A 113 -5.40 -4.44 12.44
CA CYS A 113 -4.55 -3.79 11.45
C CYS A 113 -4.00 -4.75 10.38
N ARG A 114 -3.85 -6.05 10.67
CA ARG A 114 -3.29 -7.02 9.70
C ARG A 114 -4.26 -7.25 8.55
N LYS A 115 -3.87 -6.93 7.31
CA LYS A 115 -4.62 -7.32 6.11
C LYS A 115 -4.80 -8.85 6.12
N PRO A 116 -6.01 -9.40 5.90
CA PRO A 116 -7.14 -8.82 5.18
C PRO A 116 -8.08 -7.90 5.97
N LYS A 117 -7.81 -7.64 7.25
CA LYS A 117 -8.63 -6.67 7.99
C LYS A 117 -8.31 -5.23 7.58
N PRO A 118 -9.32 -4.34 7.56
CA PRO A 118 -9.19 -2.98 7.04
C PRO A 118 -8.64 -1.96 8.06
N GLY A 119 -8.17 -2.36 9.25
CA GLY A 119 -7.89 -1.41 10.33
C GLY A 119 -6.84 -0.34 9.99
N MET A 120 -5.81 -0.67 9.22
CA MET A 120 -4.84 0.35 8.75
C MET A 120 -5.48 1.35 7.77
N LEU A 121 -6.39 0.88 6.90
CA LEU A 121 -7.11 1.72 5.95
C LEU A 121 -8.07 2.67 6.66
N PHE A 122 -8.83 2.20 7.65
CA PHE A 122 -9.69 3.05 8.47
C PHE A 122 -8.90 4.06 9.30
N SER A 123 -7.73 3.66 9.81
CA SER A 123 -6.83 4.57 10.52
C SER A 123 -6.37 5.70 9.59
N ALA A 124 -5.97 5.36 8.36
CA ALA A 124 -5.61 6.35 7.35
C ALA A 124 -6.78 7.26 6.96
N GLN A 125 -7.96 6.68 6.71
CA GLN A 125 -9.17 7.41 6.36
C GLN A 125 -9.52 8.45 7.43
N LYS A 126 -9.55 8.04 8.70
CA LYS A 126 -9.89 8.93 9.82
C LYS A 126 -8.87 10.05 9.99
N ARG A 127 -7.57 9.75 9.89
CA ARG A 127 -6.50 10.74 10.10
C ARG A 127 -6.38 11.74 8.95
N LEU A 128 -6.61 11.29 7.71
CA LEU A 128 -6.31 12.05 6.50
C LEU A 128 -7.57 12.49 5.74
N HIS A 129 -8.76 12.25 6.30
CA HIS A 129 -10.06 12.59 5.69
C HIS A 129 -10.17 12.08 4.25
N ILE A 130 -9.96 10.78 4.07
CA ILE A 130 -9.87 10.15 2.74
C ILE A 130 -11.25 9.75 2.23
N ASN A 131 -11.55 10.11 0.98
CA ASN A 131 -12.68 9.57 0.24
C ASN A 131 -12.35 8.16 -0.27
N MET A 132 -12.80 7.12 0.43
CA MET A 132 -12.48 5.73 0.08
C MET A 132 -13.07 5.32 -1.27
N LEU A 133 -14.27 5.77 -1.60
CA LEU A 133 -14.96 5.44 -2.85
C LEU A 133 -14.21 5.95 -4.10
N ASN A 134 -13.50 7.07 -3.97
CA ASN A 134 -12.68 7.64 -5.05
C ASN A 134 -11.18 7.32 -4.91
N SER A 135 -10.83 6.36 -4.05
CA SER A 135 -9.45 5.92 -3.79
C SER A 135 -9.15 4.56 -4.42
N TYR A 136 -7.87 4.24 -4.49
CA TYR A 136 -7.33 3.01 -5.08
C TYR A 136 -6.54 2.23 -4.03
N MET A 137 -6.68 0.90 -4.00
CA MET A 137 -5.74 0.02 -3.31
C MET A 137 -4.93 -0.76 -4.34
N ILE A 138 -3.61 -0.70 -4.23
CA ILE A 138 -2.68 -1.41 -5.07
C ILE A 138 -1.89 -2.40 -4.19
N GLY A 139 -1.97 -3.68 -4.54
CA GLY A 139 -1.27 -4.75 -3.81
C GLY A 139 -1.06 -5.98 -4.68
N ASP A 140 -0.23 -6.90 -4.23
CA ASP A 140 0.07 -8.16 -4.92
C ASP A 140 -0.71 -9.34 -4.33
N LYS A 141 -1.35 -9.19 -3.18
CA LYS A 141 -1.91 -10.31 -2.42
C LYS A 141 -3.43 -10.25 -2.31
N VAL A 142 -4.05 -11.41 -2.07
CA VAL A 142 -5.52 -11.51 -1.90
C VAL A 142 -5.97 -10.71 -0.69
N GLU A 143 -5.14 -10.64 0.34
CA GLU A 143 -5.39 -9.92 1.58
C GLU A 143 -5.52 -8.42 1.34
N ASP A 144 -4.80 -7.86 0.37
CA ASP A 144 -4.92 -6.45 -0.02
C ASP A 144 -6.30 -6.17 -0.59
N MET A 145 -6.73 -7.03 -1.51
CA MET A 145 -8.01 -6.90 -2.20
C MET A 145 -9.17 -7.06 -1.21
N GLN A 146 -9.05 -7.99 -0.26
CA GLN A 146 -10.02 -8.19 0.82
C GLN A 146 -10.08 -7.00 1.77
N ALA A 147 -8.93 -6.47 2.20
CA ALA A 147 -8.88 -5.29 3.07
C ALA A 147 -9.49 -4.07 2.40
N ALA A 148 -9.18 -3.85 1.12
CA ALA A 148 -9.74 -2.76 0.33
C ALA A 148 -11.25 -2.87 0.15
N LYS A 149 -11.75 -4.07 -0.17
CA LYS A 149 -13.19 -4.35 -0.25
C LYS A 149 -13.88 -4.08 1.09
N ALA A 150 -13.32 -4.56 2.20
CA ALA A 150 -13.87 -4.35 3.54
C ALA A 150 -13.85 -2.88 3.97
N ALA A 151 -12.90 -2.09 3.46
CA ALA A 151 -12.79 -0.66 3.73
C ALA A 151 -13.63 0.22 2.79
N GLY A 152 -14.34 -0.36 1.81
CA GLY A 152 -15.12 0.39 0.83
C GLY A 152 -14.29 1.20 -0.16
N ILE A 153 -13.06 0.75 -0.48
CA ILE A 153 -12.23 1.37 -1.51
C ILE A 153 -12.85 1.14 -2.89
N GLY A 154 -12.97 2.20 -3.68
CA GLY A 154 -13.63 2.18 -4.97
C GLY A 154 -12.98 1.27 -6.00
N THR A 155 -11.65 1.29 -6.10
CA THR A 155 -10.93 0.48 -7.08
C THR A 155 -9.80 -0.32 -6.43
N LYS A 156 -9.81 -1.63 -6.68
CA LYS A 156 -8.90 -2.64 -6.13
C LYS A 156 -8.05 -3.14 -7.28
N ILE A 157 -6.74 -2.94 -7.16
CA ILE A 157 -5.77 -3.18 -8.23
C ILE A 157 -4.80 -4.25 -7.77
N LEU A 158 -4.79 -5.35 -8.49
CA LEU A 158 -3.90 -6.46 -8.22
C LEU A 158 -2.69 -6.40 -9.15
N ILE A 159 -1.49 -6.34 -8.58
CA ILE A 159 -0.24 -6.46 -9.32
C ILE A 159 0.05 -7.95 -9.54
N GLN A 160 0.29 -8.33 -10.79
CA GLN A 160 0.69 -9.68 -11.17
C GLN A 160 1.94 -9.55 -12.04
N ASN A 161 3.05 -10.19 -11.69
CA ASN A 161 4.21 -10.23 -12.58
C ASN A 161 4.79 -11.64 -12.66
N GLN A 162 5.86 -11.84 -13.43
CA GLN A 162 6.47 -13.15 -13.63
C GLN A 162 6.89 -13.84 -12.32
N ASN A 163 7.16 -13.06 -11.27
CA ASN A 163 7.56 -13.54 -9.95
C ASN A 163 6.38 -13.65 -8.96
N ILE A 164 5.19 -13.16 -9.33
CA ILE A 164 4.01 -13.09 -8.45
C ILE A 164 2.85 -13.81 -9.13
N ILE A 165 2.62 -15.07 -8.72
CA ILE A 165 1.48 -15.87 -9.17
C ILE A 165 0.31 -15.67 -8.22
N ASN A 166 -0.68 -14.90 -8.67
CA ASN A 166 -1.83 -14.58 -7.85
C ASN A 166 -2.87 -15.70 -7.80
N SER A 167 -3.44 -15.91 -6.62
CA SER A 167 -4.55 -16.84 -6.43
C SER A 167 -5.77 -16.45 -7.27
N THR A 168 -6.56 -17.44 -7.69
CA THR A 168 -7.84 -17.22 -8.37
C THR A 168 -8.77 -16.32 -7.56
N ASN A 169 -8.69 -16.38 -6.23
CA ASN A 169 -9.49 -15.55 -5.34
C ASN A 169 -9.09 -14.07 -5.40
N ALA A 170 -7.79 -13.75 -5.49
CA ALA A 170 -7.34 -12.36 -5.65
C ALA A 170 -7.91 -11.75 -6.92
N LYS A 171 -7.82 -12.47 -8.05
CA LYS A 171 -8.31 -12.03 -9.36
C LYS A 171 -9.83 -11.80 -9.39
N LYS A 172 -10.60 -12.58 -8.61
CA LYS A 172 -12.06 -12.42 -8.48
C LYS A 172 -12.47 -11.17 -7.70
N ILE A 173 -11.60 -10.67 -6.82
CA ILE A 173 -11.91 -9.51 -5.98
C ILE A 173 -11.40 -8.22 -6.63
N ALA A 174 -10.28 -8.28 -7.35
CA ALA A 174 -9.70 -7.13 -8.03
C ALA A 174 -10.62 -6.60 -9.15
N ASP A 175 -10.66 -5.28 -9.30
CA ASP A 175 -11.34 -4.63 -10.43
C ASP A 175 -10.38 -4.52 -11.62
N TRP A 176 -9.10 -4.21 -11.36
CA TRP A 176 -8.04 -4.16 -12.36
C TRP A 176 -6.87 -5.08 -11.99
N ILE A 177 -6.21 -5.62 -13.01
CA ILE A 177 -5.00 -6.44 -12.87
C ILE A 177 -3.93 -5.82 -13.76
N LEU A 178 -2.76 -5.50 -13.20
CA LEU A 178 -1.66 -4.84 -13.90
C LEU A 178 -0.35 -5.62 -13.72
N ASP A 179 0.55 -5.50 -14.69
CA ASP A 179 1.88 -6.14 -14.61
C ASP A 179 2.85 -5.42 -13.67
N GLY A 180 2.52 -4.19 -13.29
CA GLY A 180 3.31 -3.33 -12.41
C GLY A 180 2.65 -1.95 -12.29
N LEU A 181 3.34 -1.02 -11.62
CA LEU A 181 2.80 0.33 -11.38
C LEU A 181 2.86 1.25 -12.59
N LYS A 182 3.73 0.95 -13.56
CA LYS A 182 4.05 1.84 -14.69
C LYS A 182 2.82 2.38 -15.44
N ASP A 183 1.84 1.52 -15.68
CA ASP A 183 0.67 1.85 -16.50
C ASP A 183 -0.52 2.42 -15.69
N LEU A 184 -0.43 2.39 -14.36
CA LEU A 184 -1.50 2.83 -13.46
C LEU A 184 -1.95 4.28 -13.70
N PRO A 185 -1.05 5.28 -13.80
CA PRO A 185 -1.49 6.66 -14.02
C PRO A 185 -2.25 6.85 -15.34
N LEU A 186 -1.82 6.15 -16.40
CA LEU A 186 -2.48 6.21 -17.70
C LEU A 186 -3.89 5.61 -17.62
N LEU A 187 -4.03 4.46 -16.96
CA LEU A 187 -5.31 3.80 -16.80
C LEU A 187 -6.31 4.66 -16.02
N ILE A 188 -5.88 5.28 -14.92
CA ILE A 188 -6.73 6.20 -14.14
C ILE A 188 -7.18 7.41 -14.98
N LYS A 189 -6.29 7.97 -15.83
CA LYS A 189 -6.66 9.08 -16.73
C LYS A 189 -7.69 8.67 -17.76
N GLN A 190 -7.59 7.44 -18.29
CA GLN A 190 -8.51 6.93 -19.29
C GLN A 190 -9.88 6.63 -18.70
N SER A 191 -9.95 6.04 -17.50
CA SER A 191 -11.23 5.73 -16.84
C SER A 191 -12.04 6.98 -16.48
N LYS A 192 -11.36 8.07 -16.06
CA LYS A 192 -12.02 9.35 -15.76
C LYS A 192 -12.56 10.10 -16.98
N LYS A 193 -12.08 9.80 -18.19
CA LYS A 193 -12.56 10.43 -19.45
C LYS A 193 -13.84 9.78 -20.00
N GLN A 194 -14.24 8.63 -19.46
CA GLN A 194 -15.40 7.87 -19.91
C GLN A 194 -16.66 8.12 -19.06
N LEU A 195 -16.54 8.95 -18.02
CA LEU A 195 -17.62 9.44 -17.16
C LEU A 195 -17.95 10.89 -17.54
#